data_AF-A0A512CWR6-F1
#
_entry.id   AF-A0A512CWR6-F1
#
_cell.length_a   1.000
_cell.length_b   1.000
_cell.length_c   1.000
_cell.angle_alpha   90.00
_cell.angle_beta   90.00
_cell.angle_gamma   90.00
#
_symmetry.space_group_name_H-M   'P 1'
#
loop_
_entity.id
_entity.type
_entity.pdbx_description
1 polymer ?
#
loop_
_entity_poly.entity_id
_entity_poly.type
_entity_poly.pdbx_seq_one_letter_code
_entity_poly.pdbx_strand_id
1 'polypeptide(L)' 'MWGDLDDANVVEVYVGYLRRKLGRARIETVRGVGYRMSS' A
#
# COMPACT_ATOMS: atom_id res chain seq x y z
N MET A 1 12.62 -13.54 -15.46
CA MET A 1 12.23 -13.69 -14.04
C MET A 1 12.04 -12.29 -13.47
N TRP A 2 10.82 -11.76 -13.57
CA TRP A 2 10.42 -10.45 -13.01
C TRP A 2 9.22 -10.78 -12.13
N GLY A 3 9.34 -10.72 -10.80
CA GLY A 3 8.19 -10.96 -9.91
C GLY A 3 8.49 -11.48 -8.49
N ASP A 4 9.69 -11.98 -8.20
CA ASP A 4 9.96 -12.65 -6.90
C ASP A 4 10.82 -11.85 -5.92
N LEU A 5 11.31 -10.67 -6.30
CA LEU A 5 12.15 -9.84 -5.43
C LEU A 5 11.38 -8.57 -5.04
N ASP A 6 10.78 -8.61 -3.85
CA ASP A 6 10.49 -7.41 -3.03
C ASP A 6 9.36 -6.44 -3.43
N ASP A 7 8.48 -6.76 -4.38
CA ASP A 7 7.32 -5.90 -4.68
C ASP A 7 6.43 -5.66 -3.44
N ALA A 8 6.26 -6.66 -2.58
CA ALA A 8 5.50 -6.47 -1.34
C ALA A 8 6.17 -5.46 -0.38
N ASN A 9 7.50 -5.53 -0.24
CA ASN A 9 8.26 -4.58 0.58
C ASN A 9 8.15 -3.16 0.02
N VAL A 10 8.26 -3.00 -1.30
CA VAL A 10 8.16 -1.68 -1.93
C VAL A 10 6.76 -1.09 -1.77
N VAL A 11 5.72 -1.92 -1.90
CA VAL A 11 4.32 -1.51 -1.71
C VAL A 11 4.08 -0.98 -0.30
N GLU A 12 4.58 -1.67 0.74
CA GLU A 12 4.44 -1.23 2.13
C GLU A 12 5.09 0.14 2.38
N VAL A 13 6.29 0.36 1.82
CA VAL A 13 6.99 1.64 1.91
C VAL A 13 6.16 2.76 1.28
N TYR A 14 5.67 2.56 0.06
CA TYR A 14 4.86 3.56 -0.64
C TYR A 14 3.52 3.82 0.03
N VAL A 15 2.84 2.79 0.53
CA VAL A 15 1.61 2.96 1.31
C VAL A 15 1.86 3.78 2.57
N GLY A 16 2.98 3.54 3.26
CA GLY A 16 3.40 4.36 4.41
C GLY A 16 3.60 5.82 4.05
N TYR A 17 4.27 6.11 2.92
CA TYR A 17 4.41 7.47 2.42
C TYR A 17 3.08 8.12 2.05
N LEU A 18 2.22 7.41 1.34
CA LEU A 18 0.93 7.93 0.91
C LEU A 18 0.00 8.21 2.11
N ARG A 19 0.00 7.36 3.14
CA ARG A 19 -0.75 7.59 4.39
C ARG A 19 -0.26 8.82 5.15
N ARG A 20 1.06 9.09 5.12
CA ARG A 20 1.62 10.34 5.67
C ARG A 20 1.20 11.57 4.87
N LYS A 21 1.12 11.45 3.54
CA LYS A 21 0.81 12.57 2.63
C LYS A 21 -0.69 12.87 2.52
N LEU A 22 -1.55 11.85 2.49
CA LEU A 22 -2.99 11.95 2.21
C LEU A 22 -3.85 11.72 3.47
N GLY A 23 -3.24 11.30 4.57
CA GLY A 23 -3.93 10.89 5.79
C GLY A 23 -4.30 9.40 5.77
N ARG A 24 -4.22 8.76 6.94
CA ARG A 24 -4.47 7.31 7.11
C ARG A 24 -5.87 6.88 6.69
N ALA A 25 -6.86 7.75 6.84
CA ALA A 25 -8.25 7.45 6.50
C ALA A 25 -8.48 7.23 5.01
N ARG A 26 -7.59 7.74 4.14
CA ARG A 26 -7.71 7.66 2.67
C ARG A 26 -7.25 6.32 2.08
N ILE A 27 -6.54 5.49 2.85
CA ILE A 27 -5.97 4.22 2.38
C ILE A 27 -6.31 3.10 3.35
N GLU A 28 -7.26 2.26 2.94
CA GLU A 28 -7.76 1.14 3.71
C GLU A 28 -7.04 -0.15 3.32
N THR A 29 -6.72 -0.97 4.33
CA THR A 29 -6.16 -2.30 4.12
C THR A 29 -7.30 -3.31 3.99
N VAL A 30 -7.36 -3.99 2.85
CA VAL A 30 -8.25 -5.10 2.58
C VAL A 30 -7.46 -6.39 2.79
N ARG A 31 -7.74 -7.08 3.89
CA ARG A 31 -7.01 -8.31 4.24
C ARG A 31 -7.13 -9.36 3.13
N GLY A 32 -5.99 -9.93 2.73
CA GLY A 32 -5.92 -10.92 1.66
C GLY A 32 -6.05 -10.36 0.24
N VAL A 33 -6.18 -9.03 0.07
CA VAL A 33 -6.37 -8.39 -1.24
C VAL A 33 -5.37 -7.25 -1.47
N GLY A 34 -5.05 -6.46 -0.44
CA GLY A 34 -4.10 -5.35 -0.53
C GLY A 34 -4.68 -4.04 0.00
N TYR A 35 -4.60 -2.97 -0.79
CA TYR A 35 -4.96 -1.61 -0.38
C TYR A 35 -6.00 -0.99 -1.33
N ARG A 36 -6.94 -0.22 -0.78
CA ARG A 36 -7.91 0.57 -1.56
C ARG A 36 -7.93 2.03 -1.12
N MET A 37 -8.34 2.91 -2.02
CA MET A 37 -8.60 4.31 -1.69
C MET A 37 -10.05 4.48 -1.22
N SER A 38 -10.25 5.29 -0.18
CA SER A 38 -11.58 5.78 0.23
C SER A 38 -11.80 7.18 -0.34
N SER A 39 -12.99 7.39 -0.93
CA SER A 39 -13.39 8.67 -1.52
C SER A 39 -13.69 9.71 -0.45
#